data_AF-A0A098LBI3-F1
#
_entry.id   AF-A0A098LBI3-F1
#
_cell.length_a   1.000
_cell.length_b   1.000
_cell.length_c   1.000
_cell.angle_alpha   90.00
_cell.angle_beta   90.00
_cell.angle_gamma   90.00
#
_symmetry.space_group_name_H-M   'P 1'
#
loop_
_entity.id
_entity.type
_entity.pdbx_description
1 polymer ?
#
loop_
_entity_poly.entity_id
_entity_poly.type
_entity_poly.pdbx_seq_one_letter_code
_entity_poly.pdbx_strand_id
1 'polypeptide(L)' 'MFLGHVKWIPFITFKKLQKDLDCSESFIYTQIKFGRLKPRYLGRRCYFMVHEVIHAMRDIPYED' A
#
# COMPACT_ATOMS: atom_id res chain seq x y z
N MET A 1 14.04 13.66 -29.55
CA MET A 1 14.15 12.36 -28.86
C MET A 1 13.34 12.47 -27.57
N PHE A 2 12.26 11.69 -27.44
CA PHE A 2 11.45 11.69 -26.22
C PHE A 2 12.26 11.04 -25.09
N LEU A 3 12.77 11.86 -24.18
CA LEU A 3 13.27 11.43 -22.87
C LEU A 3 12.08 10.88 -22.09
N GLY A 4 11.82 9.58 -22.28
CA GLY A 4 10.79 8.86 -21.56
C GLY A 4 11.11 8.91 -20.07
N HIS A 5 10.47 9.82 -19.34
CA HIS A 5 10.33 9.72 -17.90
C HIS A 5 9.71 8.36 -17.61
N VAL A 6 10.53 7.38 -17.23
CA VAL A 6 10.06 6.15 -16.61
C VAL A 6 9.41 6.60 -15.32
N LYS A 7 8.08 6.82 -15.36
CA LYS A 7 7.27 7.00 -14.16
C LYS A 7 7.51 5.74 -13.33
N TRP A 8 8.42 5.83 -12.36
CA TRP A 8 8.55 4.83 -11.33
C TRP A 8 7.22 4.82 -10.60
N ILE A 9 6.41 3.80 -10.84
CA ILE A 9 5.19 3.60 -10.07
C ILE A 9 5.62 2.72 -8.89
N PRO A 10 5.74 3.28 -7.67
CA PRO A 10 6.24 2.52 -6.54
C PRO A 10 5.14 1.57 -6.07
N PHE A 11 5.27 0.30 -6.45
CA PHE A 11 4.44 -0.79 -5.94
C PHE A 11 5.15 -1.51 -4.81
N ILE A 12 4.42 -1.91 -3.79
CA ILE A 12 4.90 -2.76 -2.70
C ILE A 12 4.07 -4.04 -2.64
N THR A 13 4.73 -5.19 -2.54
CA THR A 13 4.03 -6.47 -2.37
C THR A 13 3.46 -6.58 -0.97
N PHE A 14 2.39 -7.35 -0.79
CA PHE A 14 1.81 -7.65 0.53
C PHE A 14 2.85 -8.07 1.59
N LYS A 15 3.70 -9.06 1.29
CA LYS A 15 4.75 -9.52 2.24
C LYS A 15 5.75 -8.43 2.63
N LYS A 16 6.11 -7.57 1.67
CA LYS A 16 7.03 -6.46 1.91
C LYS A 16 6.35 -5.37 2.75
N LEU A 17 5.09 -5.09 2.48
CA LEU A 17 4.28 -4.16 3.26
C LEU A 17 4.19 -4.58 4.73
N GLN A 18 3.94 -5.86 5.00
CA GLN A 18 3.93 -6.40 6.36
C GLN A 18 5.26 -6.19 7.08
N LYS A 19 6.37 -6.46 6.38
CA LYS A 19 7.72 -6.34 6.95
C LYS A 19 8.10 -4.87 7.21
N ASP A 20 7.80 -4.00 6.25
CA ASP A 20 8.20 -2.59 6.32
C ASP A 20 7.37 -1.81 7.36
N LEU A 21 6.12 -2.23 7.61
CA LEU A 21 5.24 -1.63 8.62
C LEU A 21 5.20 -2.41 9.96
N ASP A 22 5.95 -3.50 10.06
CA ASP A 22 5.93 -4.45 11.18
C ASP A 22 4.50 -4.76 11.68
N CYS A 23 3.63 -5.19 10.75
CA CYS A 23 2.21 -5.37 11.03
C CYS A 23 1.70 -6.76 10.61
N SER A 24 0.61 -7.19 11.26
CA SER A 24 -0.02 -8.48 10.99
C SER A 24 -0.80 -8.48 9.67
N GLU A 25 -0.98 -9.66 9.07
CA GLU A 25 -1.84 -9.83 7.89
C GLU A 25 -3.25 -9.30 8.14
N SER A 26 -3.81 -9.67 9.30
CA SER A 26 -5.14 -9.26 9.74
C SER A 26 -5.29 -7.74 9.81
N PHE A 27 -4.24 -7.02 10.21
CA PHE A 27 -4.25 -5.56 10.21
C PHE A 27 -4.37 -5.01 8.78
N ILE A 28 -3.58 -5.52 7.84
CA ILE A 28 -3.65 -5.09 6.43
C ILE A 28 -5.03 -5.40 5.84
N TYR A 29 -5.57 -6.60 6.08
CA TYR A 29 -6.93 -6.95 5.64
C TYR A 29 -8.01 -6.05 6.24
N THR A 30 -7.84 -5.64 7.50
CA THR A 30 -8.70 -4.68 8.16
C THR A 30 -8.67 -3.32 7.44
N GLN A 31 -7.48 -2.81 7.09
CA GLN A 31 -7.36 -1.56 6.33
C GLN A 31 -7.94 -1.66 4.92
N ILE A 32 -7.86 -2.83 4.28
CA ILE A 32 -8.53 -3.10 2.99
C ILE A 32 -10.05 -3.08 3.17
N LYS A 33 -10.57 -3.73 4.21
CA LYS A 33 -12.01 -3.77 4.52
C LYS A 33 -12.58 -2.39 4.82
N PHE A 34 -11.81 -1.54 5.49
CA PHE A 34 -12.16 -0.13 5.71
C PHE A 34 -12.02 0.75 4.45
N GLY A 35 -11.55 0.20 3.33
CA GLY A 35 -11.35 0.95 2.08
C GLY A 35 -10.15 1.89 2.10
N ARG A 36 -9.32 1.84 3.16
CA ARG A 36 -8.11 2.67 3.32
C ARG A 36 -6.95 2.18 2.47
N LEU A 37 -6.85 0.86 2.27
CA LEU A 37 -5.88 0.25 1.35
C LEU A 37 -6.58 -0.38 0.15
N LYS A 38 -6.06 -0.12 -1.05
CA LYS A 38 -6.57 -0.68 -2.30
C LYS A 38 -5.60 -1.74 -2.84
N PRO A 39 -5.93 -3.03 -2.72
CA PRO A 39 -5.10 -4.08 -3.28
C PRO A 39 -5.22 -4.09 -4.81
N ARG A 40 -4.09 -4.23 -5.49
CA ARG A 40 -4.00 -4.43 -6.94
C ARG A 40 -3.43 -5.81 -7.21
N TYR A 41 -4.04 -6.53 -8.14
CA TYR A 41 -3.65 -7.90 -8.45
C TYR A 41 -2.99 -7.96 -9.82
N LEU A 42 -1.77 -8.50 -9.85
CA LEU A 42 -1.07 -8.86 -11.09
C LEU A 42 -0.89 -10.38 -11.10
N GLY A 43 -1.82 -11.07 -11.76
CA GLY A 43 -1.97 -12.52 -11.65
C GLY A 43 -2.33 -12.93 -10.22
N ARG A 44 -1.53 -13.82 -9.61
CA ARG A 44 -1.74 -14.30 -8.23
C ARG A 44 -1.12 -13.41 -7.15
N ARG A 45 -0.39 -12.34 -7.53
CA ARG A 45 0.34 -11.50 -6.58
C ARG A 45 -0.44 -10.23 -6.28
N CYS A 46 -0.51 -9.90 -4.98
CA CYS A 46 -1.14 -8.69 -4.46
C CYS A 46 -0.09 -7.60 -4.22
N TYR A 47 -0.37 -6.41 -4.73
CA TYR A 47 0.47 -5.23 -4.67
C TYR A 47 -0.35 -4.04 -4.18
N PHE A 48 0.34 -3.07 -3.60
CA PHE A 48 -0.22 -1.79 -3.15
C PHE A 48 0.60 -0.66 -3.74
N MET A 49 -0.03 0.47 -3.99
CA MET A 49 0.72 1.68 -4.31
C MET A 49 1.30 2.26 -3.02
N VAL A 50 2.59 2.57 -3.02
CA VAL A 50 3.27 3.07 -1.82
C VAL A 50 2.63 4.36 -1.29
N HIS A 51 2.15 5.25 -2.16
CA HIS A 51 1.47 6.48 -1.72
C HIS A 51 0.12 6.21 -1.02
N GLU A 52 -0.65 5.21 -1.49
CA GLU A 52 -1.91 4.80 -0.84
C GLU A 52 -1.63 4.21 0.53
N VAL A 53 -0.56 3.43 0.65
CA VAL A 53 -0.08 2.93 1.94
C VAL A 53 0.29 4.08 2.88
N ILE A 54 1.12 5.02 2.43
CA ILE A 54 1.53 6.16 3.24
C ILE A 54 0.32 6.98 3.70
N HIS A 55 -0.66 7.21 2.82
CA HIS A 55 -1.89 7.92 3.17
C HIS A 55 -2.70 7.14 4.21
N ALA A 56 -2.88 5.83 4.03
CA ALA A 56 -3.60 4.98 4.97
C ALA A 56 -2.96 4.95 6.36
N MET A 57 -1.64 5.13 6.44
CA MET A 57 -0.88 5.15 7.71
C MET A 57 -0.75 6.57 8.30
N ARG A 58 -0.99 7.62 7.52
CA ARG A 58 -0.94 9.02 7.97
C ARG A 58 -2.25 9.50 8.60
N ASP A 59 -3.38 8.89 8.27
CA ASP A 59 -4.69 9.21 8.87
C ASP A 59 -4.81 8.65 10.30
N ILE A 60 -4.17 9.34 11.23
CA ILE A 60 -4.57 9.38 12.64
C ILE A 60 -4.70 10.87 12.99
N PRO A 61 -5.87 11.52 12.85
CA PRO A 61 -6.20 12.52 13.84
C PRO A 61 -6.39 11.75 15.15
N TYR A 62 -5.47 11.94 16.08
CA TYR A 62 -5.73 11.64 17.48
C TYR A 62 -6.92 12.54 17.86
N GLU A 63 -8.13 11.97 17.92
CA GLU A 63 -9.21 12.61 18.66
C GLU A 63 -8.95 12.28 20.14
N ASP A 64 -8.51 13.32 20.87
CA ASP A 64 -8.45 13.39 22.34
C ASP A 64 -9.82 13.08 22.98
#